data_AF-A0A455UDB2-F1
#
_entry.id   AF-A0A455UDB2-F1
#
_cell.length_a   1.000
_cell.length_b   1.000
_cell.length_c   1.000
_cell.angle_alpha   90.00
_cell.angle_beta   90.00
_cell.angle_gamma   90.00
#
_symmetry.space_group_name_H-M   'P 1'
#
loop_
_entity.id
_entity.type
_entity.pdbx_description
1 polymer ?
#
loop_
_entity_poly.entity_id
_entity_poly.type
_entity_poly.pdbx_seq_one_letter_code
_entity_poly.pdbx_strand_id
1 'polypeptide(L)'
;MAAFHCVAVTVFSSVARRFGGIHGFAFRASAGWSRTGVMPLDMPESVLVRFKGKRQPGVTLRDLVHAIPLYAIKQGLLTVDKSNKKNAFSGRVLEIEGLEDLTVEQAFELSDASAERSAAGCTITLSEESVTEYLKSNITLLKWMMANGYGDERTISRRIEGMEAWLANPSLMRADQDAEYTEVIEIDLAEIKEPVLCAPNDPDDARLLSDVAGEKIDEVFIGSCMATRPLPGGW
;
A
#
# COMPACT_ATOMS: atom_id res chain seq x y z
N MET A 1 -3.35 -28.03 1.29
CA MET A 1 -2.25 -27.81 0.34
C MET A 1 -2.30 -26.34 -0.02
N ALA A 2 -1.53 -25.54 0.71
CA ALA A 2 -1.37 -24.10 0.59
C ALA A 2 -0.18 -23.78 1.51
N ALA A 3 0.99 -23.52 0.94
CA ALA A 3 2.19 -23.21 1.70
C ALA A 3 2.31 -21.70 1.81
N PHE A 4 2.22 -21.16 3.03
CA PHE A 4 2.59 -19.77 3.30
C PHE A 4 3.13 -19.63 4.73
N HIS A 5 4.42 -19.33 4.84
CA HIS A 5 5.02 -18.65 5.99
C HIS A 5 5.60 -17.30 5.52
N CYS A 6 4.76 -16.48 4.89
CA CYS A 6 5.10 -15.15 4.36
C CYS A 6 4.21 -14.07 4.99
N VAL A 7 4.80 -13.00 5.52
CA VAL A 7 4.08 -11.73 5.81
C VAL A 7 5.02 -10.51 5.78
N ALA A 8 4.72 -9.55 4.91
CA ALA A 8 5.26 -8.19 4.99
C ALA A 8 4.18 -7.19 5.50
N VAL A 9 4.56 -5.93 5.69
CA VAL A 9 3.82 -4.96 6.51
C VAL A 9 2.47 -4.56 5.86
N THR A 10 1.34 -4.90 6.51
CA THR A 10 -0.04 -4.59 6.02
C THR A 10 -0.93 -3.93 7.10
N VAL A 11 -2.17 -3.56 6.77
CA VAL A 11 -2.70 -2.21 7.08
C VAL A 11 -4.29 -2.04 7.06
N PHE A 12 -5.00 -1.36 8.00
CA PHE A 12 -6.42 -1.71 8.45
C PHE A 12 -7.53 -0.62 8.84
N SER A 13 -8.59 -0.35 8.02
CA SER A 13 -9.92 0.36 8.14
C SER A 13 -10.55 0.56 6.72
N SER A 14 -11.70 1.22 6.52
CA SER A 14 -12.32 1.41 5.17
C SER A 14 -11.46 2.22 4.20
N VAL A 15 -10.84 3.29 4.71
CA VAL A 15 -9.68 4.01 4.13
C VAL A 15 -8.59 4.04 5.21
N ALA A 16 -8.40 2.90 5.86
CA ALA A 16 -7.07 2.62 6.31
C ALA A 16 -6.67 1.32 5.65
N ARG A 17 -5.86 1.47 4.63
CA ARG A 17 -4.69 0.64 4.60
C ARG A 17 -3.59 1.43 5.33
N ARG A 18 -3.77 1.66 6.66
CA ARG A 18 -2.75 2.18 7.63
C ARG A 18 -2.22 1.14 8.63
N PHE A 19 -0.96 1.30 9.03
CA PHE A 19 -0.06 0.27 9.60
C PHE A 19 -0.61 -0.64 10.70
N GLY A 20 -0.89 -1.88 10.30
CA GLY A 20 -0.90 -3.06 11.16
C GLY A 20 0.53 -3.52 11.47
N GLY A 21 0.66 -4.73 12.00
CA GLY A 21 1.94 -5.24 12.51
C GLY A 21 3.02 -5.35 11.44
N ILE A 22 4.28 -5.36 11.89
CA ILE A 22 5.51 -5.51 11.08
C ILE A 22 5.57 -6.88 10.34
N HIS A 23 4.59 -7.75 10.63
CA HIS A 23 4.39 -9.10 10.14
C HIS A 23 2.88 -9.44 10.03
N GLY A 24 2.03 -8.47 9.67
CA GLY A 24 0.58 -8.69 9.61
C GLY A 24 0.01 -8.43 8.22
N PHE A 25 -0.97 -9.24 7.81
CA PHE A 25 -1.99 -8.87 6.82
C PHE A 25 -3.12 -8.05 7.49
N ALA A 26 -3.98 -7.44 6.69
CA ALA A 26 -5.13 -6.67 7.17
C ALA A 26 -6.26 -6.70 6.15
N PHE A 27 -7.46 -6.93 6.67
CA PHE A 27 -8.67 -7.23 5.90
C PHE A 27 -9.84 -6.49 6.55
N ARG A 28 -10.71 -5.90 5.74
CA ARG A 28 -11.84 -5.12 6.26
C ARG A 28 -12.74 -5.94 7.19
N ALA A 29 -12.94 -5.45 8.41
CA ALA A 29 -13.65 -6.17 9.48
C ALA A 29 -14.81 -5.38 10.11
N SER A 30 -15.79 -6.09 10.67
CA SER A 30 -16.93 -5.52 11.41
C SER A 30 -16.68 -5.50 12.92
N ALA A 31 -17.44 -4.70 13.67
CA ALA A 31 -17.13 -4.31 15.06
C ALA A 31 -16.94 -5.42 16.12
N GLY A 32 -17.17 -6.70 15.80
CA GLY A 32 -16.98 -7.81 16.75
C GLY A 32 -15.53 -8.06 17.18
N TRP A 33 -14.55 -7.81 16.28
CA TRP A 33 -13.14 -8.17 16.53
C TRP A 33 -12.51 -7.39 17.70
N SER A 34 -12.95 -6.15 17.95
CA SER A 34 -12.41 -5.31 19.03
C SER A 34 -12.78 -5.82 20.43
N ARG A 35 -13.81 -6.67 20.53
CA ARG A 35 -14.23 -7.33 21.78
C ARG A 35 -13.56 -8.68 21.99
N THR A 36 -13.34 -9.44 20.92
CA THR A 36 -12.87 -10.83 20.99
C THR A 36 -11.36 -10.98 20.78
N GLY A 37 -10.70 -9.98 20.18
CA GLY A 37 -9.30 -10.07 19.74
C GLY A 37 -9.07 -11.02 18.57
N VAL A 38 -10.13 -11.56 17.96
CA VAL A 38 -10.08 -12.52 16.84
C VAL A 38 -11.06 -12.14 15.75
N MET A 39 -10.70 -12.46 14.50
CA MET A 39 -11.47 -12.16 13.31
C MET A 39 -11.58 -13.44 12.46
N PRO A 40 -12.79 -13.91 12.10
CA PRO A 40 -12.93 -14.96 11.09
C PRO A 40 -12.52 -14.39 9.73
N LEU A 41 -11.76 -15.17 8.96
CA LEU A 41 -11.26 -14.81 7.65
C LEU A 41 -11.21 -16.06 6.76
N ASP A 42 -11.97 -16.04 5.68
CA ASP A 42 -11.76 -16.95 4.56
C ASP A 42 -10.59 -16.38 3.75
N MET A 43 -9.47 -17.12 3.69
CA MET A 43 -8.23 -16.63 3.10
C MET A 43 -8.38 -16.40 1.58
N PRO A 44 -8.21 -15.18 1.07
CA PRO A 44 -8.31 -14.92 -0.36
C PRO A 44 -7.08 -15.41 -1.14
N GLU A 45 -7.24 -15.56 -2.46
CA GLU A 45 -6.11 -15.69 -3.38
C GLU A 45 -5.31 -14.37 -3.48
N SER A 46 -4.08 -14.44 -3.98
CA SER A 46 -3.19 -13.29 -4.17
C SER A 46 -2.95 -12.95 -5.65
N VAL A 47 -2.81 -11.66 -5.94
CA VAL A 47 -2.31 -11.10 -7.20
C VAL A 47 -1.00 -10.38 -6.92
N LEU A 48 0.06 -10.73 -7.64
CA LEU A 48 1.37 -10.11 -7.50
C LEU A 48 1.54 -8.96 -8.50
N VAL A 49 1.96 -7.80 -8.02
CA VAL A 49 2.49 -6.70 -8.83
C VAL A 49 3.98 -6.53 -8.52
N ARG A 50 4.83 -6.70 -9.54
CA ARG A 50 6.28 -6.61 -9.39
C ARG A 50 6.84 -5.49 -10.27
N PHE A 51 7.35 -4.45 -9.63
CA PHE A 51 8.07 -3.38 -10.31
C PHE A 51 9.51 -3.80 -10.61
N LYS A 52 10.04 -3.37 -11.77
CA LYS A 52 11.42 -3.65 -12.22
C LYS A 52 12.09 -2.38 -12.74
N GLY A 53 13.42 -2.34 -12.68
CA GLY A 53 14.20 -1.22 -13.25
C GLY A 53 14.33 -0.01 -12.32
N LYS A 54 14.33 1.20 -12.89
CA LYS A 54 14.46 2.47 -12.15
C LYS A 54 13.45 3.49 -12.66
N ARG A 55 12.88 4.26 -11.73
CA ARG A 55 11.95 5.38 -11.99
C ARG A 55 12.59 6.39 -12.95
N GLN A 56 11.85 6.82 -13.97
CA GLN A 56 12.28 7.86 -14.91
C GLN A 56 12.23 9.27 -14.26
N PRO A 57 13.03 10.23 -14.73
CA PRO A 57 12.93 11.62 -14.28
C PRO A 57 11.51 12.18 -14.50
N GLY A 58 10.97 12.85 -13.48
CA GLY A 58 9.61 13.41 -13.50
C GLY A 58 8.49 12.43 -13.15
N VAL A 59 8.78 11.13 -13.07
CA VAL A 59 7.80 10.10 -12.63
C VAL A 59 7.83 9.97 -11.11
N THR A 60 6.69 10.19 -10.48
CA THR A 60 6.49 10.16 -9.03
C THR A 60 5.99 8.80 -8.56
N LEU A 61 5.96 8.58 -7.24
CA LEU A 61 5.35 7.36 -6.69
C LEU A 61 3.86 7.26 -7.01
N ARG A 62 3.18 8.40 -7.18
CA ARG A 62 1.76 8.43 -7.54
C ARG A 62 1.49 7.90 -8.95
N ASP A 63 2.44 8.07 -9.86
CA ASP A 63 2.36 7.52 -11.21
C ASP A 63 2.51 5.99 -11.19
N LEU A 64 3.31 5.44 -10.27
CA LEU A 64 3.42 3.99 -10.05
C LEU A 64 2.12 3.41 -9.48
N VAL A 65 1.42 4.15 -8.61
CA VAL A 65 0.07 3.79 -8.13
C VAL A 65 -0.91 3.66 -9.29
N HIS A 66 -0.97 4.65 -10.18
CA HIS A 66 -1.86 4.64 -11.34
C HIS A 66 -1.38 3.71 -12.47
N ALA A 67 -0.09 3.33 -12.49
CA ALA A 67 0.44 2.34 -13.42
C ALA A 67 -0.15 0.94 -13.19
N ILE A 68 -0.54 0.59 -11.95
CA ILE A 68 -1.16 -0.71 -11.64
C ILE A 68 -2.46 -0.94 -12.46
N PRO A 69 -3.50 -0.07 -12.37
CA PRO A 69 -4.69 -0.22 -13.23
C PRO A 69 -4.36 -0.05 -14.72
N LEU A 70 -3.43 0.84 -15.11
CA LEU A 70 -3.03 1.01 -16.51
C LEU A 70 -2.47 -0.29 -17.13
N TYR A 71 -1.56 -0.98 -16.43
CA TYR A 71 -0.98 -2.25 -16.90
C TYR A 71 -1.98 -3.41 -16.82
N ALA A 72 -2.85 -3.43 -15.79
CA ALA A 72 -3.93 -4.41 -15.72
C ALA A 72 -4.94 -4.26 -16.89
N ILE A 73 -5.23 -3.03 -17.33
CA ILE A 73 -6.06 -2.76 -18.52
C ILE A 73 -5.33 -3.22 -19.80
N LYS A 74 -4.04 -2.87 -19.97
CA LYS A 74 -3.22 -3.33 -21.10
C LYS A 74 -3.18 -4.86 -21.23
N GLN A 75 -3.21 -5.57 -20.11
CA GLN A 75 -3.22 -7.04 -20.06
C GLN A 75 -4.64 -7.66 -20.12
N GLY A 76 -5.70 -6.85 -20.12
CA GLY A 76 -7.10 -7.33 -20.15
C GLY A 76 -7.62 -7.90 -18.83
N LEU A 77 -6.87 -7.72 -17.74
CA LEU A 77 -7.18 -8.14 -16.37
C LEU A 77 -8.12 -7.17 -15.63
N LEU A 78 -8.23 -5.93 -16.13
CA LEU A 78 -9.11 -4.88 -15.64
C LEU A 78 -9.86 -4.23 -16.81
N THR A 79 -11.12 -3.85 -16.61
CA THR A 79 -11.92 -3.10 -17.59
C THR A 79 -12.67 -1.94 -16.95
N VAL A 80 -12.76 -0.81 -17.66
CA VAL A 80 -13.50 0.39 -17.20
C VAL A 80 -15.02 0.23 -17.33
N ASP A 81 -15.53 -0.55 -18.29
CA ASP A 81 -16.98 -0.77 -18.44
C ASP A 81 -17.59 -1.42 -17.18
N LYS A 82 -18.73 -0.88 -16.75
CA LYS A 82 -19.45 -1.29 -15.54
C LYS A 82 -20.36 -2.50 -15.77
N SER A 83 -20.78 -2.75 -17.00
CA SER A 83 -21.78 -3.75 -17.36
C SER A 83 -21.23 -5.18 -17.33
N ASN A 84 -19.95 -5.35 -17.67
CA ASN A 84 -19.22 -6.63 -17.60
C ASN A 84 -17.83 -6.44 -16.98
N LYS A 85 -17.75 -5.75 -15.84
CA LYS A 85 -16.48 -5.33 -15.23
C LYS A 85 -15.60 -6.53 -14.85
N LYS A 86 -14.51 -6.74 -15.60
CA LYS A 86 -13.39 -7.57 -15.19
C LYS A 86 -12.53 -6.78 -14.20
N ASN A 87 -12.14 -7.42 -13.11
CA ASN A 87 -11.18 -6.88 -12.17
C ASN A 87 -10.47 -8.04 -11.45
N ALA A 88 -9.25 -8.38 -11.88
CA ALA A 88 -8.44 -9.44 -11.29
C ALA A 88 -8.15 -9.23 -9.79
N PHE A 89 -8.10 -7.98 -9.32
CA PHE A 89 -7.82 -7.66 -7.91
C PHE A 89 -9.05 -7.84 -7.01
N SER A 90 -10.27 -7.89 -7.56
CA SER A 90 -11.52 -7.87 -6.78
C SER A 90 -11.60 -9.03 -5.81
N GLY A 91 -11.62 -8.74 -4.50
CA GLY A 91 -11.71 -9.73 -3.44
C GLY A 91 -10.40 -10.49 -3.15
N ARG A 92 -9.30 -10.19 -3.85
CA ARG A 92 -7.98 -10.83 -3.66
C ARG A 92 -7.03 -9.98 -2.82
N VAL A 93 -5.93 -10.56 -2.34
CA VAL A 93 -4.82 -9.80 -1.75
C VAL A 93 -3.95 -9.24 -2.88
N LEU A 94 -3.62 -7.95 -2.82
CA LEU A 94 -2.63 -7.34 -3.72
C LEU A 94 -1.25 -7.39 -3.06
N GLU A 95 -0.31 -8.14 -3.63
CA GLU A 95 1.07 -8.19 -3.14
C GLU A 95 1.97 -7.33 -4.04
N ILE A 96 2.82 -6.48 -3.45
CA ILE A 96 3.66 -5.52 -4.19
C ILE A 96 5.14 -5.74 -3.87
N GLU A 97 5.94 -5.91 -4.92
CA GLU A 97 7.39 -6.12 -4.85
C GLU A 97 8.19 -5.18 -5.76
N GLY A 98 9.50 -5.08 -5.51
CA GLY A 98 10.44 -4.34 -6.36
C GLY A 98 10.66 -2.86 -6.00
N LEU A 99 10.14 -2.43 -4.83
CA LEU A 99 10.22 -1.05 -4.33
C LEU A 99 10.67 -1.02 -2.85
N GLU A 100 11.64 -1.86 -2.49
CA GLU A 100 12.09 -2.04 -1.09
C GLU A 100 12.80 -0.80 -0.51
N ASP A 101 13.21 0.14 -1.36
CA ASP A 101 13.85 1.42 -1.03
C ASP A 101 12.88 2.50 -0.53
N LEU A 102 11.56 2.27 -0.62
CA LEU A 102 10.56 3.24 -0.18
C LEU A 102 10.56 3.41 1.34
N THR A 103 10.31 4.64 1.80
CA THR A 103 9.95 4.88 3.19
C THR A 103 8.58 4.25 3.49
N VAL A 104 8.29 4.02 4.76
CA VAL A 104 7.02 3.41 5.17
C VAL A 104 5.82 4.32 4.81
N GLU A 105 5.97 5.64 4.90
CA GLU A 105 4.96 6.61 4.45
C GLU A 105 4.76 6.61 2.92
N GLN A 106 5.81 6.36 2.14
CA GLN A 106 5.69 6.18 0.69
C GLN A 106 4.98 4.88 0.35
N ALA A 107 5.33 3.79 1.02
CA ALA A 107 4.67 2.49 0.88
C ALA A 107 3.16 2.54 1.20
N PHE A 108 2.73 3.49 2.03
CA PHE A 108 1.33 3.79 2.29
C PHE A 108 0.58 4.27 1.03
N GLU A 109 1.19 5.03 0.11
CA GLU A 109 0.51 5.48 -1.12
C GLU A 109 0.04 4.32 -2.01
N LEU A 110 0.89 3.29 -2.15
CA LEU A 110 0.59 2.06 -2.90
C LEU A 110 -0.45 1.20 -2.20
N SER A 111 -0.27 0.99 -0.89
CA SER A 111 -1.19 0.15 -0.12
C SER A 111 -2.55 0.82 0.11
N ASP A 112 -2.67 2.14 0.27
CA ASP A 112 -3.97 2.85 0.38
C ASP A 112 -4.80 2.73 -0.91
N ALA A 113 -4.18 3.00 -2.07
CA ALA A 113 -4.83 2.94 -3.37
C ALA A 113 -5.31 1.55 -3.80
N SER A 114 -4.83 0.48 -3.16
CA SER A 114 -5.35 -0.87 -3.37
C SER A 114 -6.81 -1.04 -2.91
N ALA A 115 -7.36 -0.11 -2.13
CA ALA A 115 -8.80 -0.02 -1.84
C ALA A 115 -9.61 0.27 -3.11
N GLU A 116 -9.13 1.16 -3.99
CA GLU A 116 -9.76 1.49 -5.27
C GLU A 116 -9.76 0.30 -6.25
N ARG A 117 -8.87 -0.68 -6.04
CA ARG A 117 -8.83 -1.94 -6.81
C ARG A 117 -9.87 -2.97 -6.36
N SER A 118 -10.67 -2.69 -5.32
CA SER A 118 -11.56 -3.67 -4.65
C SER A 118 -10.83 -4.90 -4.07
N ALA A 119 -9.53 -4.81 -3.81
CA ALA A 119 -8.76 -5.87 -3.16
C ALA A 119 -9.24 -6.11 -1.71
N ALA A 120 -9.13 -7.33 -1.19
CA ALA A 120 -9.48 -7.67 0.19
C ALA A 120 -8.44 -7.15 1.21
N GLY A 121 -7.17 -7.07 0.79
CA GLY A 121 -6.03 -6.53 1.54
C GLY A 121 -4.87 -6.21 0.61
N CYS A 122 -3.76 -5.65 1.11
CA CYS A 122 -2.57 -5.39 0.30
C CYS A 122 -1.27 -5.35 1.11
N THR A 123 -0.29 -6.17 0.74
CA THR A 123 1.05 -6.21 1.35
C THR A 123 2.06 -5.57 0.40
N ILE A 124 3.11 -4.96 0.96
CA ILE A 124 4.26 -4.44 0.21
C ILE A 124 5.57 -4.85 0.88
N THR A 125 6.48 -5.41 0.09
CA THR A 125 7.80 -5.81 0.54
C THR A 125 8.69 -4.57 0.69
N LEU A 126 9.17 -4.33 1.92
CA LEU A 126 10.03 -3.20 2.30
C LEU A 126 11.31 -3.67 2.97
N SER A 127 12.36 -2.85 2.89
CA SER A 127 13.62 -3.09 3.62
C SER A 127 13.44 -3.02 5.14
N GLU A 128 14.31 -3.72 5.87
CA GLU A 128 14.40 -3.65 7.32
C GLU A 128 14.80 -2.24 7.79
N GLU A 129 15.59 -1.51 7.00
CA GLU A 129 16.02 -0.14 7.26
C GLU A 129 14.83 0.84 7.28
N SER A 130 13.98 0.83 6.24
CA SER A 130 12.78 1.66 6.16
C SER A 130 11.84 1.43 7.36
N VAL A 131 11.62 0.16 7.72
CA VAL A 131 10.79 -0.21 8.88
C VAL A 131 11.44 0.25 10.19
N THR A 132 12.75 0.07 10.33
CA THR A 132 13.53 0.48 11.51
C THR A 132 13.49 1.99 11.74
N GLU A 133 13.65 2.80 10.68
CA GLU A 133 13.55 4.26 10.76
C GLU A 133 12.15 4.68 11.24
N TYR A 134 11.11 4.13 10.60
CA TYR A 134 9.71 4.42 10.93
C TYR A 134 9.40 4.08 12.39
N LEU A 135 9.84 2.94 12.90
CA LEU A 135 9.58 2.55 14.30
C LEU A 135 10.31 3.46 15.31
N LYS A 136 11.56 3.86 15.04
CA LYS A 136 12.30 4.81 15.89
C LYS A 136 11.61 6.18 15.95
N SER A 137 11.11 6.66 14.82
CA SER A 137 10.29 7.88 14.72
C SER A 137 9.00 7.75 15.54
N ASN A 138 8.26 6.65 15.37
CA ASN A 138 7.00 6.42 16.07
C ASN A 138 7.16 6.22 17.59
N ILE A 139 8.20 5.53 18.06
CA ILE A 139 8.50 5.42 19.50
C ILE A 139 8.68 6.81 20.12
N THR A 140 9.41 7.70 19.42
CA THR A 140 9.63 9.07 19.87
C THR A 140 8.31 9.86 19.94
N LEU A 141 7.46 9.74 18.92
CA LEU A 141 6.13 10.35 18.90
C LEU A 141 5.22 9.81 20.01
N LEU A 142 5.18 8.49 20.23
CA LEU A 142 4.35 7.85 21.26
C LEU A 142 4.80 8.25 22.67
N LYS A 143 6.11 8.32 22.94
CA LYS A 143 6.66 8.83 24.20
C LYS A 143 6.28 10.30 24.42
N TRP A 144 6.30 11.14 23.37
CA TRP A 144 5.83 12.52 23.44
C TRP A 144 4.31 12.60 23.72
N MET A 145 3.49 11.81 23.03
CA MET A 145 2.04 11.76 23.25
C MET A 145 1.69 11.39 24.70
N MET A 146 2.37 10.36 25.23
CA MET A 146 2.22 9.93 26.63
C MET A 146 2.59 11.04 27.62
N ALA A 147 3.71 11.73 27.40
CA ALA A 147 4.13 12.87 28.24
C ALA A 147 3.17 14.08 28.19
N ASN A 148 2.34 14.19 27.15
CA ASN A 148 1.32 15.23 26.99
C ASN A 148 -0.10 14.75 27.38
N GLY A 149 -0.24 13.58 28.00
CA GLY A 149 -1.52 13.08 28.52
C GLY A 149 -2.52 12.60 27.45
N TYR A 150 -2.04 12.20 26.26
CA TYR A 150 -2.90 11.63 25.23
C TYR A 150 -3.27 10.17 25.55
N GLY A 151 -4.58 9.87 25.56
CA GLY A 151 -5.09 8.49 25.55
C GLY A 151 -4.86 7.69 26.83
N ASP A 152 -4.79 6.36 26.70
CA ASP A 152 -4.50 5.43 27.79
C ASP A 152 -3.00 5.12 27.82
N GLU A 153 -2.32 5.56 28.87
CA GLU A 153 -0.87 5.37 29.08
C GLU A 153 -0.46 3.90 28.96
N ARG A 154 -1.23 2.99 29.57
CA ARG A 154 -0.94 1.54 29.54
C ARG A 154 -0.95 0.98 28.12
N THR A 155 -1.85 1.44 27.26
CA THR A 155 -1.92 1.02 25.86
C THR A 155 -0.78 1.60 25.04
N ILE A 156 -0.39 2.85 25.28
CA ILE A 156 0.75 3.48 24.59
C ILE A 156 2.08 2.81 24.99
N SER A 157 2.33 2.61 26.28
CA SER A 157 3.53 1.94 26.80
C SER A 157 3.68 0.53 26.24
N ARG A 158 2.61 -0.28 26.24
CA ARG A 158 2.62 -1.63 25.63
C ARG A 158 2.93 -1.61 24.13
N ARG A 159 2.53 -0.56 23.40
CA ARG A 159 2.88 -0.43 21.98
C ARG A 159 4.34 -0.04 21.79
N ILE A 160 4.87 0.86 22.63
CA ILE A 160 6.30 1.22 22.65
C ILE A 160 7.15 -0.03 22.94
N GLU A 161 6.84 -0.78 23.99
CA GLU A 161 7.53 -2.04 24.36
C GLU A 161 7.58 -3.03 23.19
N GLY A 162 6.46 -3.20 22.48
CA GLY A 162 6.39 -4.07 21.30
C GLY A 162 7.23 -3.58 20.10
N MET A 163 7.34 -2.27 19.91
CA MET A 163 8.21 -1.69 18.88
C MET A 163 9.70 -1.82 19.26
N GLU A 164 10.05 -1.58 20.52
CA GLU A 164 11.41 -1.71 21.05
C GLU A 164 11.88 -3.19 21.04
N ALA A 165 10.99 -4.13 21.37
CA ALA A 165 11.27 -5.56 21.29
C ALA A 165 11.55 -6.04 19.87
N TRP A 166 10.83 -5.53 18.85
CA TRP A 166 11.16 -5.83 17.45
C TRP A 166 12.49 -5.19 17.04
N LEU A 167 12.75 -3.93 17.42
CA LEU A 167 14.02 -3.26 17.13
C LEU A 167 15.25 -3.92 17.77
N ALA A 168 15.07 -4.70 18.84
CA ALA A 168 16.14 -5.46 19.50
C ALA A 168 16.54 -6.75 18.74
N ASN A 169 15.64 -7.29 17.92
CA ASN A 169 15.87 -8.44 17.06
C ASN A 169 15.00 -8.30 15.79
N PRO A 170 15.39 -7.40 14.88
CA PRO A 170 14.59 -7.11 13.70
C PRO A 170 14.55 -8.34 12.79
N SER A 171 13.40 -8.52 12.16
CA SER A 171 13.11 -9.60 11.24
C SER A 171 11.91 -9.20 10.40
N LEU A 172 11.87 -9.66 9.16
CA LEU A 172 10.74 -9.51 8.24
C LEU A 172 10.55 -10.86 7.54
N MET A 173 9.30 -11.31 7.39
CA MET A 173 9.03 -12.43 6.50
C MET A 173 9.02 -11.96 5.04
N ARG A 174 9.22 -12.90 4.12
CA ARG A 174 9.28 -12.70 2.66
C ARG A 174 8.48 -13.82 1.99
N ALA A 175 8.10 -13.62 0.73
CA ALA A 175 7.46 -14.65 -0.07
C ALA A 175 8.43 -15.81 -0.34
N ASP A 176 7.91 -17.03 -0.30
CA ASP A 176 8.63 -18.21 -0.77
C ASP A 176 8.86 -18.10 -2.30
N GLN A 177 9.97 -18.62 -2.81
CA GLN A 177 10.34 -18.44 -4.23
C GLN A 177 9.38 -19.16 -5.21
N ASP A 178 8.66 -20.16 -4.70
CA ASP A 178 7.65 -20.98 -5.37
C ASP A 178 6.21 -20.61 -4.96
N ALA A 179 5.99 -19.42 -4.39
CA ALA A 179 4.65 -18.92 -4.08
C ALA A 179 3.78 -18.80 -5.35
N GLU A 180 2.59 -19.40 -5.30
CA GLU A 180 1.61 -19.39 -6.39
C GLU A 180 0.68 -18.15 -6.29
N TYR A 181 0.45 -17.50 -7.43
CA TYR A 181 -0.38 -16.30 -7.56
C TYR A 181 -1.43 -16.52 -8.65
N THR A 182 -2.64 -15.97 -8.48
CA THR A 182 -3.67 -16.07 -9.53
C THR A 182 -3.27 -15.32 -10.79
N GLU A 183 -2.64 -14.16 -10.62
CA GLU A 183 -2.13 -13.30 -11.69
C GLU A 183 -0.81 -12.68 -11.25
N VAL A 184 0.11 -12.47 -12.20
CA VAL A 184 1.39 -11.78 -11.98
C VAL A 184 1.52 -10.64 -13.00
N ILE A 185 1.52 -9.41 -12.51
CA ILE A 185 1.64 -8.19 -13.29
C ILE A 185 3.04 -7.62 -13.09
N GLU A 186 3.92 -7.81 -14.07
CA GLU A 186 5.23 -7.18 -14.08
C GLU A 186 5.16 -5.80 -14.74
N ILE A 187 5.76 -4.79 -14.09
CA ILE A 187 5.76 -3.39 -14.54
C ILE A 187 7.22 -2.90 -14.62
N ASP A 188 7.73 -2.64 -15.82
CA ASP A 188 9.05 -2.03 -16.00
C ASP A 188 8.96 -0.50 -15.84
N LEU A 189 9.66 0.03 -14.84
CA LEU A 189 9.74 1.47 -14.56
C LEU A 189 10.40 2.27 -15.69
N ALA A 190 11.11 1.62 -16.63
CA ALA A 190 11.65 2.26 -17.83
C ALA A 190 10.60 2.49 -18.94
N GLU A 191 9.44 1.82 -18.87
CA GLU A 191 8.32 2.05 -19.79
C GLU A 191 7.42 3.21 -19.36
N ILE A 192 7.37 3.52 -18.06
CA ILE A 192 6.66 4.68 -17.52
C ILE A 192 7.50 5.92 -17.80
N LYS A 193 7.22 6.61 -18.91
CA LYS A 193 8.00 7.76 -19.41
C LYS A 193 7.36 9.11 -19.18
N GLU A 194 6.11 9.13 -18.72
CA GLU A 194 5.33 10.33 -18.42
C GLU A 194 4.36 10.06 -17.26
N PRO A 195 3.79 11.11 -16.63
CA PRO A 195 2.82 10.95 -15.56
C PRO A 195 1.58 10.17 -15.99
N VAL A 196 0.98 9.46 -15.03
CA VAL A 196 -0.22 8.64 -15.21
C VAL A 196 -1.33 9.20 -14.33
N LEU A 197 -2.51 9.39 -14.90
CA LEU A 197 -3.66 10.04 -14.25
C LEU A 197 -4.88 9.12 -14.29
N CYS A 198 -5.76 9.20 -13.29
CA CYS A 198 -7.10 8.62 -13.37
C CYS A 198 -8.06 9.66 -13.97
N ALA A 199 -8.84 9.27 -14.98
CA ALA A 199 -9.83 10.14 -15.61
C ALA A 199 -11.02 10.45 -14.67
N PRO A 200 -11.79 11.52 -14.92
CA PRO A 200 -12.87 11.93 -14.04
C PRO A 200 -13.93 10.84 -13.80
N ASN A 201 -14.28 10.63 -12.53
CA ASN A 201 -15.34 9.76 -12.03
C ASN A 201 -15.12 8.24 -12.10
N ASP A 202 -13.94 7.74 -12.51
CA ASP A 202 -13.58 6.32 -12.36
C ASP A 202 -12.10 6.14 -12.01
N PRO A 203 -11.74 5.62 -10.82
CA PRO A 203 -10.35 5.43 -10.42
C PRO A 203 -9.64 4.32 -11.21
N ASP A 204 -10.38 3.52 -12.01
CA ASP A 204 -9.80 2.48 -12.88
C ASP A 204 -9.38 3.04 -14.24
N ASP A 205 -9.95 4.17 -14.69
CA ASP A 205 -9.68 4.77 -16.00
C ASP A 205 -8.33 5.51 -15.99
N ALA A 206 -7.25 4.74 -15.86
CA ALA A 206 -5.89 5.23 -15.86
C ALA A 206 -5.41 5.52 -17.30
N ARG A 207 -4.91 6.74 -17.52
CA ARG A 207 -4.47 7.29 -18.81
C ARG A 207 -3.11 7.97 -18.69
N LEU A 208 -2.40 8.10 -19.80
CA LEU A 208 -1.15 8.88 -19.84
C LEU A 208 -1.48 10.38 -19.86
N LEU A 209 -0.56 11.21 -19.36
CA LEU A 209 -0.71 12.66 -19.43
C LEU A 209 -0.93 13.13 -20.89
N SER A 210 -0.20 12.57 -21.85
CA SER A 210 -0.33 12.84 -23.28
C SER A 210 -1.72 12.57 -23.86
N ASP A 211 -2.49 11.63 -23.30
CA ASP A 211 -3.87 11.30 -23.74
C ASP A 211 -4.90 12.38 -23.34
N VAL A 212 -4.60 13.18 -22.30
CA VAL A 212 -5.52 14.15 -21.67
C VAL A 212 -4.95 15.57 -21.56
N ALA A 213 -3.79 15.81 -22.16
CA ALA A 213 -3.11 17.10 -22.12
C ALA A 213 -3.92 18.20 -22.86
N GLY A 214 -3.94 19.39 -22.29
CA GLY A 214 -4.65 20.55 -22.85
C GLY A 214 -6.05 20.78 -22.29
N GLU A 215 -6.56 19.89 -21.42
CA GLU A 215 -7.81 20.12 -20.70
C GLU A 215 -7.74 21.34 -19.76
N LYS A 216 -8.86 22.06 -19.68
CA LYS A 216 -8.97 23.26 -18.84
C LYS A 216 -9.23 22.86 -17.39
N ILE A 217 -8.33 23.27 -16.49
CA ILE A 217 -8.46 23.05 -15.06
C ILE A 217 -8.94 24.34 -14.38
N ASP A 218 -10.09 24.28 -13.71
CA ASP A 218 -10.65 25.40 -12.94
C ASP A 218 -10.23 25.37 -11.46
N GLU A 219 -10.08 24.19 -10.87
CA GLU A 219 -9.72 24.01 -9.46
C GLU A 219 -8.68 22.89 -9.28
N VAL A 220 -7.80 23.03 -8.29
CA VAL A 220 -6.77 22.02 -7.93
C VAL A 220 -6.79 21.80 -6.42
N PHE A 221 -6.87 20.54 -6.00
CA PHE A 221 -6.81 20.15 -4.59
C PHE A 221 -5.54 19.34 -4.30
N ILE A 222 -4.79 19.73 -3.27
CA ILE A 222 -3.57 19.06 -2.79
C ILE A 222 -3.72 18.86 -1.28
N GLY A 223 -3.71 17.61 -0.82
CA GLY A 223 -3.78 17.29 0.62
C GLY A 223 -4.80 16.21 1.01
N SER A 224 -4.83 15.07 0.31
CA SER A 224 -5.59 13.89 0.76
C SER A 224 -4.78 13.05 1.77
N CYS A 225 -5.35 11.95 2.27
CA CYS A 225 -4.61 10.97 3.09
C CYS A 225 -3.34 10.44 2.40
N MET A 226 -3.35 10.35 1.07
CA MET A 226 -2.26 9.87 0.22
C MET A 226 -1.18 10.94 -0.02
N ALA A 227 -1.37 12.19 0.42
CA ALA A 227 -0.36 13.24 0.33
C ALA A 227 0.48 13.29 1.61
N THR A 228 1.51 12.44 1.73
CA THR A 228 2.39 12.41 2.90
C THR A 228 3.71 13.15 2.67
N ARG A 229 3.89 14.24 3.44
CA ARG A 229 5.11 15.06 3.61
C ARG A 229 5.65 15.76 2.34
N PRO A 230 5.96 17.08 2.39
CA PRO A 230 6.80 17.70 1.37
C PRO A 230 8.16 17.00 1.27
N LEU A 231 8.71 16.89 0.06
CA LEU A 231 10.10 16.47 -0.11
C LEU A 231 11.04 17.37 0.73
N PRO A 232 12.13 16.84 1.31
CA PRO A 232 13.13 17.67 1.97
C PRO A 232 13.66 18.74 1.01
N GLY A 233 13.42 20.02 1.32
CA GLY A 233 13.79 21.16 0.47
C GLY A 233 12.64 21.91 -0.21
N GLY A 234 11.37 21.60 0.10
CA GLY A 234 10.20 22.28 -0.45
C GLY A 234 9.65 23.45 0.38
N TRP A 235 10.41 24.54 0.53
CA TRP A 235 9.99 25.96 0.62
C TRP A 235 11.23 26.86 0.42
#